data_AF-A0A9E4CAN0-F1
#
_entry.id   AF-A0A9E4CAN0-F1
#
_cell.length_a   1.000
_cell.length_b   1.000
_cell.length_c   1.000
_cell.angle_alpha   90.00
_cell.angle_beta   90.00
_cell.angle_gamma   90.00
#
_symmetry.space_group_name_H-M   'P 1'
#
loop_
_entity.id
_entity.type
_entity.pdbx_description
1 polymer ?
#
loop_
_entity_poly.entity_id
_entity_poly.type
_entity_poly.pdbx_seq_one_letter_code
_entity_poly.pdbx_strand_id
1 'polypeptide(L)'
;MKKTRWEKGNVSNLISFALLVAGLWGRVEGVNGSEWVLAVGLFGFAGGATNWLAVKMLFDRVPLLYGSGVIPARFRAIREAVKDAIMRYFFDEEYLERFFAERMAGDDVGEKVEKVLASDEVDAIIDRKLEELAESPQGMMLQLVGTQTVKPLVKQFVVGVGSEIAPLLADEAGVDVSAMREQVDGLLETKLEELTPDRVKESTWAG
;
A
#
# COMPACT_ATOMS: atom_id res chain seq x y z
N MET A 1 -7.00 -24.95 -17.28
CA MET A 1 -5.76 -25.69 -17.63
C MET A 1 -5.12 -26.20 -16.34
N LYS A 2 -5.06 -27.52 -16.12
CA LYS A 2 -4.45 -28.13 -14.92
C LYS A 2 -2.94 -27.89 -14.99
N LYS A 3 -2.42 -26.88 -14.29
CA LYS A 3 -0.99 -26.77 -13.99
C LYS A 3 -0.62 -27.96 -13.11
N THR A 4 0.02 -28.97 -13.69
CA THR A 4 0.74 -30.00 -12.93
C THR A 4 1.83 -29.30 -12.13
N ARG A 5 1.52 -28.94 -10.88
CA ARG A 5 2.44 -28.30 -9.94
C ARG A 5 3.49 -29.32 -9.52
N TRP A 6 4.54 -29.48 -10.33
CA TRP A 6 5.76 -30.10 -9.86
C TRP A 6 6.44 -29.11 -8.91
N GLU A 7 6.18 -29.27 -7.61
CA GLU A 7 6.94 -28.54 -6.59
C GLU A 7 8.41 -28.94 -6.72
N LYS A 8 9.29 -27.98 -7.03
CA LYS A 8 10.72 -28.23 -7.30
C LYS A 8 11.39 -29.03 -6.19
N GLY A 9 10.97 -28.84 -4.94
CA GLY A 9 11.42 -29.61 -3.78
C GLY A 9 11.06 -31.10 -3.83
N ASN A 10 9.87 -31.45 -4.33
CA ASN A 10 9.44 -32.85 -4.45
C ASN A 10 10.27 -33.60 -5.50
N VAL A 11 10.74 -32.90 -6.53
CA VAL A 11 11.62 -33.47 -7.57
C VAL A 11 13.00 -33.79 -7.02
N SER A 12 13.60 -32.85 -6.30
CA SER A 12 14.91 -33.04 -5.67
C SER A 12 14.88 -34.16 -4.62
N ASN A 13 13.82 -34.21 -3.81
CA ASN A 13 13.61 -35.30 -2.85
C ASN A 13 13.43 -36.65 -3.53
N LEU A 14 12.66 -36.70 -4.63
CA LEU A 14 12.43 -37.93 -5.40
C LEU A 14 13.73 -38.43 -6.06
N ILE A 15 14.53 -37.55 -6.65
CA ILE A 15 15.83 -37.89 -7.25
C ILE A 15 16.80 -38.40 -6.17
N SER A 16 16.87 -37.71 -5.03
CA SER A 16 17.75 -38.11 -3.93
C SER A 16 17.31 -39.46 -3.32
N PHE A 17 16.01 -39.69 -3.23
CA PHE A 17 15.45 -40.99 -2.80
C PHE A 17 15.77 -42.11 -3.81
N ALA A 18 15.65 -41.84 -5.11
CA ALA A 18 16.03 -42.80 -6.15
C ALA A 18 17.52 -43.16 -6.09
N LEU A 19 18.40 -42.17 -5.87
CA LEU A 19 19.83 -42.39 -5.65
C LEU A 19 20.10 -43.20 -4.37
N LEU A 20 19.36 -42.95 -3.29
CA LEU A 20 19.46 -43.74 -2.05
C LEU A 20 19.10 -45.21 -2.29
N VAL A 21 18.00 -45.48 -3.01
CA VAL A 21 17.57 -46.85 -3.34
C VAL A 21 18.58 -47.53 -4.28
N ALA A 22 19.06 -46.82 -5.30
CA ALA A 22 20.08 -47.34 -6.21
C ALA A 22 21.41 -47.63 -5.51
N GLY A 23 21.83 -46.78 -4.57
CA GLY A 23 23.02 -46.99 -3.74
C GLY A 23 22.88 -48.19 -2.80
N LEU A 24 21.71 -48.38 -2.19
CA LEU A 24 21.42 -49.56 -1.36
C LEU A 24 21.40 -50.85 -2.19
N TRP A 25 20.78 -50.83 -3.37
CA TRP A 25 20.76 -51.97 -4.28
C TRP A 25 22.17 -52.34 -4.76
N GLY A 26 22.94 -51.36 -5.22
CA GLY A 26 24.33 -51.55 -5.64
C GLY A 26 25.25 -52.02 -4.51
N ARG A 27 24.96 -51.66 -3.25
CA ARG A 27 25.68 -52.17 -2.07
C ARG A 27 25.41 -53.66 -1.85
N VAL A 28 24.17 -54.11 -2.05
CA VAL A 28 23.78 -55.52 -1.91
C VAL A 28 24.39 -56.38 -3.03
N GLU A 29 24.46 -55.85 -4.26
CA GLU A 29 25.05 -56.54 -5.41
C GLU A 29 26.59 -56.45 -5.50
N GLY A 30 27.23 -55.70 -4.60
CA GLY A 30 28.69 -55.56 -4.57
C GLY A 30 29.26 -54.69 -5.69
N VAL A 31 28.47 -53.75 -6.23
CA VAL A 31 28.89 -52.84 -7.30
C VAL A 31 29.87 -51.80 -6.76
N ASN A 32 31.02 -51.67 -7.42
CA ASN A 32 32.03 -50.65 -7.10
C ASN A 32 31.46 -49.23 -7.28
N GLY A 33 31.65 -48.37 -6.27
CA GLY A 33 31.14 -46.98 -6.27
C GLY A 33 29.74 -46.80 -5.67
N SER A 34 29.07 -47.88 -5.27
CA SER A 34 27.75 -47.84 -4.61
C SER A 34 27.74 -47.04 -3.30
N GLU A 35 28.86 -46.99 -2.57
CA GLU A 35 28.98 -46.21 -1.33
C GLU A 35 28.87 -44.69 -1.56
N TRP A 36 29.44 -44.18 -2.66
CA TRP A 36 29.33 -42.76 -3.02
C TRP A 36 27.90 -42.40 -3.43
N VAL A 37 27.25 -43.26 -4.20
CA VAL A 37 25.85 -43.08 -4.61
C VAL A 37 24.91 -43.12 -3.41
N LEU A 38 25.14 -44.04 -2.47
CA LEU A 38 24.40 -44.12 -1.21
C LEU A 38 24.61 -42.87 -0.37
N ALA A 39 25.84 -42.39 -0.22
CA ALA A 39 26.14 -41.17 0.54
C ALA A 39 25.41 -39.95 -0.06
N VAL A 40 25.49 -39.76 -1.39
CA VAL A 40 24.80 -38.66 -2.07
C VAL A 40 23.28 -38.77 -1.90
N GLY A 41 22.71 -39.96 -2.08
CA GLY A 41 21.28 -40.19 -1.89
C GLY A 41 20.82 -39.94 -0.46
N LEU A 42 21.59 -40.40 0.53
CA LEU A 42 21.29 -40.23 1.96
C LEU A 42 21.35 -38.77 2.39
N PHE A 43 22.43 -38.07 2.05
CA PHE A 43 22.56 -36.64 2.39
C PHE A 43 21.52 -35.79 1.65
N GLY A 44 21.30 -36.07 0.36
CA GLY A 44 20.29 -35.35 -0.44
C GLY A 44 18.87 -35.56 0.09
N PHE A 45 18.50 -36.80 0.40
CA PHE A 45 17.16 -37.13 0.87
C PHE A 45 16.93 -36.63 2.31
N ALA A 46 17.88 -36.83 3.21
CA ALA A 46 17.76 -36.34 4.59
C ALA A 46 17.70 -34.81 4.64
N GLY A 47 18.56 -34.12 3.87
CA GLY A 47 18.56 -32.65 3.78
C GLY A 47 17.26 -32.12 3.19
N GLY A 48 16.81 -32.71 2.08
CA GLY A 48 15.59 -32.30 1.40
C GLY A 48 14.29 -32.61 2.18
N ALA A 49 14.23 -33.76 2.87
CA ALA A 49 13.13 -34.10 3.76
C ALA A 49 13.08 -33.17 4.99
N THR A 50 14.23 -32.84 5.56
CA THR A 50 14.33 -31.91 6.70
C THR A 50 13.94 -30.49 6.29
N ASN A 51 14.37 -30.01 5.11
CA ASN A 51 13.96 -28.71 4.59
C ASN A 51 12.45 -28.64 4.31
N TRP A 52 11.89 -29.68 3.68
CA TRP A 52 10.44 -29.77 3.48
C TRP A 52 9.68 -29.74 4.79
N LEU A 53 10.13 -30.52 5.78
CA LEU A 53 9.54 -30.53 7.11
C LEU A 53 9.66 -29.17 7.81
N ALA A 54 10.79 -28.47 7.63
CA ALA A 54 11.02 -27.15 8.21
C ALA A 54 10.04 -26.09 7.70
N VAL A 55 9.81 -26.07 6.39
CA VAL A 55 8.80 -25.17 5.82
C VAL A 55 7.39 -25.58 6.25
N LYS A 56 7.10 -26.88 6.31
CA LYS A 56 5.82 -27.38 6.79
C LYS A 56 5.54 -26.99 8.25
N MET A 57 6.54 -27.10 9.14
CA MET A 57 6.39 -26.73 10.55
C MET A 57 6.27 -25.23 10.79
N LEU A 58 6.64 -24.37 9.82
CA LEU A 58 6.39 -22.93 9.96
C LEU A 58 4.89 -22.61 9.90
N PHE A 59 4.16 -23.28 9.01
CA PHE A 59 2.76 -22.98 8.71
C PHE A 59 1.77 -23.96 9.35
N ASP A 60 2.11 -25.24 9.48
CA ASP A 60 1.21 -26.29 9.94
C ASP A 60 1.70 -26.88 11.27
N ARG A 61 0.76 -27.24 12.17
CA ARG A 61 1.09 -28.03 13.35
C ARG A 61 1.36 -29.47 12.95
N VAL A 62 2.53 -29.99 13.30
CA VAL A 62 2.95 -31.37 13.04
C VAL A 62 2.90 -32.13 14.37
N PRO A 63 2.19 -33.27 14.45
CA PRO A 63 2.17 -34.08 15.68
C PRO A 63 3.58 -34.52 16.07
N LEU A 64 3.87 -34.57 17.37
CA LEU A 64 5.18 -34.93 17.98
C LEU A 64 6.30 -33.89 17.82
N LEU A 65 6.10 -32.78 17.10
CA LEU A 65 7.10 -31.72 16.95
C LEU A 65 6.67 -30.44 17.69
N TYR A 66 7.23 -30.24 18.89
CA TYR A 66 7.07 -29.00 19.64
C TYR A 66 7.68 -27.82 18.88
N GLY A 67 6.96 -26.71 18.80
CA GLY A 67 7.37 -25.56 18.00
C GLY A 67 6.90 -25.59 16.54
N SER A 68 6.05 -26.54 16.15
CA SER A 68 5.36 -26.48 14.84
C SER A 68 4.17 -25.51 14.86
N GLY A 69 3.86 -24.91 13.72
CA GLY A 69 2.84 -23.86 13.54
C GLY A 69 3.26 -22.50 14.10
N VAL A 70 4.54 -22.11 14.03
CA VAL A 70 5.03 -20.85 14.61
C VAL A 70 4.34 -19.63 14.01
N ILE A 71 4.13 -19.60 12.69
CA ILE A 71 3.52 -18.46 11.98
C ILE A 71 2.07 -18.26 12.45
N PRO A 72 1.15 -19.24 12.38
CA PRO A 72 -0.21 -19.05 12.87
C PRO A 72 -0.24 -18.75 14.39
N ALA A 73 0.65 -19.36 15.19
CA ALA A 73 0.71 -19.12 16.62
C ALA A 73 1.13 -17.69 17.00
N ARG A 74 1.95 -17.03 16.16
CA ARG A 74 2.43 -15.66 16.36
C ARG A 74 1.85 -14.66 15.37
N PHE A 75 0.87 -15.06 14.56
CA PHE A 75 0.41 -14.27 13.42
C PHE A 75 -0.09 -12.89 13.85
N ARG A 76 -0.81 -12.80 14.98
CA ARG A 76 -1.23 -11.53 15.56
C ARG A 76 -0.04 -10.61 15.86
N ALA A 77 0.99 -11.13 16.53
CA ALA A 77 2.21 -10.37 16.85
C ALA A 77 3.00 -10.00 15.59
N ILE A 78 3.00 -10.84 14.55
CA ILE A 78 3.61 -10.52 13.26
C ILE A 78 2.87 -9.35 12.60
N ARG A 79 1.54 -9.36 12.60
CA ARG A 79 0.74 -8.26 12.05
C ARG A 79 1.01 -6.95 12.78
N GLU A 80 1.02 -6.99 14.11
CA GLU A 80 1.32 -5.83 14.96
C GLU A 80 2.73 -5.29 14.69
N ALA A 81 3.75 -6.16 14.64
CA ALA A 81 5.12 -5.75 14.32
C ALA A 81 5.25 -5.15 12.92
N VAL A 82 4.49 -5.64 11.93
CA VAL A 82 4.47 -5.07 10.58
C VAL A 82 3.77 -3.71 10.56
N LYS A 83 2.64 -3.56 11.25
CA LYS A 83 1.93 -2.27 11.41
C LYS A 83 2.88 -1.23 12.01
N ASP A 84 3.51 -1.58 13.13
CA ASP A 84 4.45 -0.72 13.84
C ASP A 84 5.65 -0.34 12.96
N ALA A 85 6.21 -1.28 12.22
CA ALA A 85 7.31 -0.99 11.31
C ALA A 85 6.90 -0.02 10.19
N ILE A 86 5.71 -0.19 9.61
CA ILE A 86 5.21 0.72 8.58
C ILE A 86 4.98 2.12 9.16
N MET A 87 4.27 2.22 10.29
CA MET A 87 3.96 3.50 10.92
C MET A 87 5.21 4.25 11.39
N ARG A 88 6.20 3.51 11.89
CA ARG A 88 7.45 4.10 12.40
C ARG A 88 8.43 4.52 11.32
N TYR A 89 8.56 3.76 10.24
CA TYR A 89 9.61 4.01 9.24
C TYR A 89 9.12 4.71 7.97
N PHE A 90 7.87 4.50 7.57
CA PHE A 90 7.32 5.07 6.33
C PHE A 90 6.39 6.25 6.60
N PHE A 91 5.61 6.17 7.67
CA PHE A 91 4.71 7.24 8.07
C PHE A 91 5.23 7.92 9.33
N ASP A 92 6.52 8.22 9.42
CA ASP A 92 7.07 9.01 10.51
C ASP A 92 6.54 10.46 10.47
N GLU A 93 6.21 11.04 11.63
CA GLU A 93 5.56 12.36 11.70
C GLU A 93 6.45 13.47 11.18
N GLU A 94 7.70 13.55 11.66
CA GLU A 94 8.67 14.56 11.24
C GLU A 94 8.97 14.44 9.72
N TYR A 95 9.09 13.20 9.23
CA TYR A 95 9.27 12.96 7.79
C TYR A 95 8.09 13.46 6.96
N LEU A 96 6.86 13.17 7.40
CA LEU A 96 5.64 13.57 6.70
C LEU A 96 5.44 15.08 6.74
N GLU A 97 5.66 15.72 7.90
CA GLU A 97 5.63 17.18 8.04
C GLU A 97 6.58 17.85 7.06
N ARG A 98 7.84 17.39 7.00
CA ARG A 98 8.80 17.92 6.03
C ARG A 98 8.37 17.65 4.59
N PHE A 99 7.90 16.45 4.29
CA PHE A 99 7.46 16.06 2.94
C PHE A 99 6.30 16.93 2.44
N PHE A 100 5.31 17.20 3.29
CA PHE A 100 4.18 18.05 2.95
C PHE A 100 4.57 19.52 2.94
N ALA A 101 5.41 19.98 3.87
CA ALA A 101 5.92 21.35 3.86
C ALA A 101 6.67 21.65 2.55
N GLU A 102 7.52 20.75 2.06
CA GLU A 102 8.23 20.91 0.78
C GLU A 102 7.28 20.91 -0.43
N ARG A 103 6.18 20.13 -0.38
CA ARG A 103 5.21 20.06 -1.48
C ARG A 103 4.19 21.20 -1.49
N MET A 104 3.72 21.60 -0.30
CA MET A 104 2.72 22.67 -0.12
C MET A 104 3.37 24.06 -0.12
N ALA A 105 4.68 24.16 0.12
CA ALA A 105 5.44 25.39 -0.18
C ALA A 105 5.57 25.64 -1.69
N GLY A 106 5.16 24.68 -2.54
CA GLY A 106 4.90 24.92 -3.95
C GLY A 106 3.57 25.63 -4.13
N ASP A 107 3.54 26.62 -5.03
CA ASP A 107 2.46 27.55 -5.42
C ASP A 107 1.10 26.90 -5.83
N ASP A 108 0.86 25.62 -5.54
CA ASP A 108 -0.25 24.81 -6.05
C ASP A 108 -1.61 25.28 -5.51
N VAL A 109 -1.70 25.74 -4.26
CA VAL A 109 -2.95 26.28 -3.72
C VAL A 109 -3.26 27.66 -4.30
N GLY A 110 -2.26 28.54 -4.40
CA GLY A 110 -2.39 29.85 -5.03
C GLY A 110 -2.79 29.75 -6.49
N GLU A 111 -2.09 28.93 -7.26
CA GLU A 111 -2.35 28.68 -8.67
C GLU A 111 -3.73 28.05 -8.89
N LYS A 112 -4.17 27.13 -8.01
CA LYS A 112 -5.54 26.57 -8.07
C LYS A 112 -6.60 27.62 -7.80
N VAL A 113 -6.40 28.48 -6.81
CA VAL A 113 -7.34 29.57 -6.49
C VAL A 113 -7.43 30.54 -7.66
N GLU A 114 -6.30 30.95 -8.24
CA GLU A 114 -6.28 31.81 -9.43
C GLU A 114 -7.00 31.16 -10.64
N LYS A 115 -6.77 29.87 -10.88
CA LYS A 115 -7.47 29.12 -11.95
C LYS A 115 -8.97 29.05 -11.73
N VAL A 116 -9.42 28.84 -10.50
CA VAL A 116 -10.84 28.83 -10.16
C VAL A 116 -11.44 30.22 -10.36
N LEU A 117 -10.78 31.27 -9.89
CA LEU A 117 -11.26 32.65 -10.04
C LEU A 117 -11.32 33.11 -11.50
N ALA A 118 -10.47 32.55 -12.36
CA ALA A 118 -10.47 32.79 -13.80
C ALA A 118 -11.44 31.90 -14.58
N SER A 119 -12.15 30.96 -13.94
CA SER A 119 -12.98 29.98 -14.63
C SER A 119 -14.31 30.54 -15.13
N ASP A 120 -14.86 29.89 -16.15
CA ASP A 120 -16.18 30.22 -16.70
C ASP A 120 -17.30 30.02 -15.66
N GLU A 121 -17.13 29.10 -14.70
CA GLU A 121 -18.09 28.93 -13.60
C GLU A 121 -18.16 30.17 -12.70
N VAL A 122 -17.01 30.77 -12.36
CA VAL A 122 -17.00 32.00 -11.54
C VAL A 122 -17.61 33.17 -12.30
N ASP A 123 -17.37 33.27 -13.61
CA ASP A 123 -18.04 34.27 -14.46
C ASP A 123 -19.57 34.09 -14.46
N ALA A 124 -20.06 32.87 -14.58
CA ALA A 124 -21.49 32.58 -14.52
C ALA A 124 -22.09 32.86 -13.13
N ILE A 125 -21.33 32.63 -12.05
CA ILE A 125 -21.74 32.98 -10.69
C ILE A 125 -21.87 34.51 -10.54
N ILE A 126 -20.90 35.26 -11.06
CA ILE A 126 -20.93 36.73 -11.04
C ILE A 126 -22.14 37.23 -11.82
N ASP A 127 -22.41 36.69 -13.02
CA ASP A 127 -23.58 37.07 -13.83
C ASP A 127 -24.89 36.87 -13.05
N ARG A 128 -25.08 35.67 -12.51
CA ARG A 128 -26.29 35.36 -11.72
C ARG A 128 -26.41 36.28 -10.50
N LYS A 129 -25.32 36.55 -9.79
CA LYS A 129 -25.34 37.40 -8.58
C LYS A 129 -25.63 38.86 -8.90
N LEU A 130 -25.16 39.35 -10.05
CA LEU A 130 -25.49 40.69 -10.52
C LEU A 130 -26.95 40.79 -10.95
N GLU A 131 -27.50 39.76 -11.59
CA GLU A 131 -28.92 39.68 -11.95
C GLU A 131 -29.81 39.67 -10.69
N GLU A 132 -29.51 38.80 -9.72
CA GLU A 132 -30.18 38.73 -8.42
C GLU A 132 -30.13 40.09 -7.68
N LEU A 133 -28.98 40.78 -7.73
CA LEU A 133 -28.83 42.10 -7.11
C LEU A 133 -29.62 43.18 -7.85
N ALA A 134 -29.70 43.11 -9.18
CA ALA A 134 -30.49 44.03 -10.00
C ALA A 134 -31.99 43.89 -9.71
N GLU A 135 -32.47 42.69 -9.41
CA GLU A 135 -33.86 42.43 -9.00
C GLU A 135 -34.15 42.83 -7.55
N SER A 136 -33.11 43.09 -6.75
CA SER A 136 -33.26 43.47 -5.35
C SER A 136 -33.75 44.92 -5.17
N PRO A 137 -34.33 45.27 -4.00
CA PRO A 137 -34.73 46.65 -3.69
C PRO A 137 -33.60 47.68 -3.78
N GLN A 138 -32.34 47.25 -3.60
CA GLN A 138 -31.13 48.07 -3.69
C GLN A 138 -30.55 48.11 -5.12
N GLY A 139 -31.12 47.32 -6.05
CA GLY A 139 -30.66 47.14 -7.43
C GLY A 139 -31.01 48.25 -8.41
N MET A 140 -31.82 49.24 -8.03
CA MET A 140 -32.28 50.32 -8.93
C MET A 140 -31.13 51.04 -9.65
N MET A 141 -30.04 51.34 -8.94
CA MET A 141 -28.84 51.94 -9.53
C MET A 141 -28.14 50.99 -10.52
N LEU A 142 -28.14 49.70 -10.21
CA LEU A 142 -27.54 48.65 -11.02
C LEU A 142 -28.30 48.46 -12.34
N GLN A 143 -29.63 48.56 -12.31
CA GLN A 143 -30.50 48.50 -13.49
C GLN A 143 -30.28 49.71 -14.42
N LEU A 144 -30.02 50.89 -13.85
CA LEU A 144 -29.73 52.10 -14.62
C LEU A 144 -28.36 52.07 -15.30
N VAL A 145 -27.35 51.50 -14.63
CA VAL A 145 -25.97 51.40 -15.16
C VAL A 145 -25.80 50.18 -16.06
N GLY A 146 -26.56 49.11 -15.82
CA GLY A 146 -26.46 47.82 -16.50
C GLY A 146 -25.48 46.86 -15.81
N THR A 147 -25.93 45.62 -15.59
CA THR A 147 -25.14 44.55 -14.95
C THR A 147 -23.83 44.28 -15.69
N GLN A 148 -23.86 44.31 -17.03
CA GLN A 148 -22.70 44.06 -17.88
C GLN A 148 -21.61 45.14 -17.78
N THR A 149 -21.98 46.38 -17.45
CA THR A 149 -21.01 47.47 -17.25
C THR A 149 -20.30 47.36 -15.91
N VAL A 150 -20.98 46.80 -14.90
CA VAL A 150 -20.44 46.63 -13.54
C VAL A 150 -19.65 45.31 -13.41
N LYS A 151 -19.96 44.31 -14.24
CA LYS A 151 -19.32 42.99 -14.23
C LYS A 151 -17.79 43.03 -14.21
N PRO A 152 -17.08 43.80 -15.05
CA PRO A 152 -15.61 43.83 -15.05
C PRO A 152 -15.03 44.33 -13.71
N LEU A 153 -15.68 45.32 -13.09
CA LEU A 153 -15.25 45.86 -11.79
C LEU A 153 -15.44 44.83 -10.67
N VAL A 154 -16.57 44.11 -10.68
CA VAL A 154 -16.83 43.05 -9.72
C VAL A 154 -15.89 41.87 -9.93
N LYS A 155 -15.62 41.48 -11.17
CA LYS A 155 -14.65 40.43 -11.49
C LYS A 155 -13.25 40.80 -10.97
N GLN A 156 -12.80 42.03 -11.22
CA GLN A 156 -11.51 42.51 -10.69
C GLN A 156 -11.48 42.51 -9.16
N PHE A 157 -12.57 42.90 -8.50
CA PHE A 157 -12.68 42.87 -7.04
C PHE A 157 -12.62 41.43 -6.50
N VAL A 158 -13.39 40.50 -7.08
CA VAL A 158 -13.41 39.08 -6.68
C VAL A 158 -12.05 38.43 -6.88
N VAL A 159 -11.38 38.71 -7.99
CA VAL A 159 -10.02 38.23 -8.26
C VAL A 159 -9.02 38.80 -7.24
N GLY A 160 -9.08 40.11 -6.95
CA GLY A 160 -8.19 40.74 -5.97
C GLY A 160 -8.37 40.20 -4.54
N VAL A 161 -9.63 40.04 -4.11
CA VAL A 161 -9.95 39.40 -2.82
C VAL A 161 -9.45 37.95 -2.81
N GLY A 162 -9.67 37.21 -3.89
CA GLY A 162 -9.22 35.84 -4.01
C GLY A 162 -7.70 35.70 -3.98
N SER A 163 -6.94 36.61 -4.60
CA SER A 163 -5.48 36.58 -4.55
C SER A 163 -4.91 36.96 -3.17
N GLU A 164 -5.61 37.79 -2.40
CA GLU A 164 -5.25 38.09 -1.01
C GLU A 164 -5.59 36.94 -0.05
N ILE A 165 -6.67 36.20 -0.32
CA ILE A 165 -7.11 35.06 0.49
C ILE A 165 -6.34 33.78 0.14
N ALA A 166 -5.91 33.61 -1.11
CA ALA A 166 -5.15 32.45 -1.58
C ALA A 166 -3.96 32.04 -0.67
N PRO A 167 -3.06 32.96 -0.25
CA PRO A 167 -1.97 32.62 0.65
C PRO A 167 -2.45 32.26 2.07
N LEU A 168 -3.56 32.84 2.54
CA LEU A 168 -4.15 32.51 3.84
C LEU A 168 -4.75 31.10 3.84
N LEU A 169 -5.42 30.72 2.75
CA LEU A 169 -5.93 29.37 2.55
C LEU A 169 -4.82 28.35 2.38
N ALA A 170 -3.70 28.72 1.76
CA ALA A 170 -2.54 27.83 1.65
C ALA A 170 -1.95 27.50 3.02
N ASP A 171 -1.93 28.47 3.94
CA ASP A 171 -1.44 28.31 5.31
C ASP A 171 -2.40 27.45 6.16
N GLU A 172 -3.72 27.64 6.01
CA GLU A 172 -4.74 26.81 6.68
C GLU A 172 -4.94 25.42 6.04
N ALA A 173 -4.66 25.25 4.74
CA ALA A 173 -4.76 23.97 4.04
C ALA A 173 -3.58 23.01 4.34
N GLY A 174 -2.72 23.37 5.29
CA GLY A 174 -1.70 22.48 5.83
C GLY A 174 -2.29 21.11 6.16
N VAL A 175 -1.64 20.06 5.67
CA VAL A 175 -2.08 18.69 5.96
C VAL A 175 -1.89 18.44 7.46
N ASP A 176 -2.98 18.14 8.17
CA ASP A 176 -2.90 17.62 9.54
C ASP A 176 -2.27 16.22 9.50
N VAL A 177 -0.95 16.19 9.68
CA VAL A 177 -0.15 14.97 9.63
C VAL A 177 -0.58 13.98 10.71
N SER A 178 -0.91 14.47 11.90
CA SER A 178 -1.39 13.66 13.01
C SER A 178 -2.72 12.96 12.65
N ALA A 179 -3.71 13.69 12.15
CA ALA A 179 -4.98 13.11 11.72
C ALA A 179 -4.82 12.13 10.54
N MET A 180 -3.94 12.43 9.58
CA MET A 180 -3.65 11.52 8.47
C MET A 180 -2.99 10.23 8.96
N ARG A 181 -2.02 10.31 9.87
CA ARG A 181 -1.37 9.14 10.46
C ARG A 181 -2.39 8.24 11.14
N GLU A 182 -3.33 8.80 11.89
CA GLU A 182 -4.39 8.03 12.56
C GLU A 182 -5.29 7.30 11.55
N GLN A 183 -5.65 7.94 10.44
CA GLN A 183 -6.43 7.30 9.38
C GLN A 183 -5.67 6.15 8.71
N VAL A 184 -4.38 6.35 8.43
CA VAL A 184 -3.53 5.30 7.85
C VAL A 184 -3.36 4.14 8.82
N ASP A 185 -3.19 4.42 10.11
CA ASP A 185 -3.08 3.43 11.17
C ASP A 185 -4.29 2.48 11.20
N GLY A 186 -5.50 3.05 11.20
CA GLY A 186 -6.76 2.28 11.16
C GLY A 186 -6.96 1.51 9.85
N LEU A 187 -6.54 2.10 8.72
CA LEU A 187 -6.58 1.42 7.41
C LEU A 187 -5.63 0.22 7.39
N LEU A 188 -4.41 0.37 7.91
CA LEU A 188 -3.43 -0.70 8.01
C LEU A 188 -3.93 -1.81 8.92
N GLU A 189 -4.51 -1.47 10.07
CA GLU A 189 -5.10 -2.46 10.97
C GLU A 189 -6.15 -3.33 10.27
N THR A 190 -7.11 -2.70 9.61
CA THR A 190 -8.16 -3.40 8.83
C THR A 190 -7.55 -4.28 7.74
N LYS A 191 -6.56 -3.78 7.00
CA LYS A 191 -5.93 -4.53 5.90
C LYS A 191 -5.08 -5.69 6.38
N LEU A 192 -4.38 -5.52 7.50
CA LEU A 192 -3.61 -6.60 8.11
C LEU A 192 -4.53 -7.66 8.71
N GLU A 193 -5.71 -7.30 9.20
CA GLU A 193 -6.72 -8.27 9.63
C GLU A 193 -7.18 -9.21 8.50
N GLU A 194 -7.32 -8.68 7.28
CA GLU A 194 -7.65 -9.45 6.07
C GLU A 194 -6.53 -10.39 5.60
N LEU A 195 -5.30 -10.20 6.09
CA LEU A 195 -4.21 -11.16 5.88
C LEU A 195 -4.43 -12.35 6.80
N THR A 196 -4.52 -13.53 6.22
CA THR A 196 -4.58 -14.81 6.94
C THR A 196 -3.31 -15.61 6.67
N PRO A 197 -2.93 -16.55 7.57
CA PRO A 197 -1.82 -17.47 7.32
C PRO A 197 -1.96 -18.19 5.97
N ASP A 198 -3.17 -18.56 5.57
CA ASP A 198 -3.46 -19.23 4.29
C ASP A 198 -3.17 -18.33 3.08
N ARG A 199 -3.52 -17.04 3.14
CA ARG A 199 -3.19 -16.08 2.08
C ARG A 199 -1.69 -15.86 1.93
N VAL A 200 -0.95 -15.82 3.04
CA VAL A 200 0.53 -15.71 3.02
C VAL A 200 1.16 -17.01 2.50
N LYS A 201 0.57 -18.16 2.83
CA LYS A 201 0.95 -19.45 2.26
C LYS A 201 0.76 -19.37 0.74
N GLU A 202 -0.43 -19.07 0.24
CA GLU A 202 -0.71 -19.01 -1.20
C GLU A 202 0.25 -18.09 -1.99
N SER A 203 0.59 -16.91 -1.46
CA SER A 203 1.50 -15.98 -2.14
C SER A 203 2.95 -16.50 -2.23
N THR A 204 3.42 -17.24 -1.21
CA THR A 204 4.77 -17.82 -1.20
C THR A 204 4.88 -19.10 -2.05
N TRP A 205 3.79 -19.86 -2.21
CA TRP A 205 3.78 -21.10 -3.01
C TRP A 205 3.35 -20.93 -4.47
N ALA A 206 2.94 -19.73 -4.88
CA ALA A 206 2.55 -19.39 -6.25
C ALA A 206 3.73 -18.93 -7.15
N GLY A 207 4.92 -18.71 -6.57
CA GLY A 207 6.15 -18.33 -7.27
C GLY A 207 7.01 -19.50 -7.73
#